data_AF-A0A8K1C4H5-F1
#
_entry.id   AF-A0A8K1C4H5-F1
#
_cell.length_a   1.000
_cell.length_b   1.000
_cell.length_c   1.000
_cell.angle_alpha   90.00
_cell.angle_beta   90.00
_cell.angle_gamma   90.00
#
_symmetry.space_group_name_H-M   'P 1'
#
loop_
_entity.id
_entity.type
_entity.pdbx_description
1 polymer ?
#
loop_
_entity_poly.entity_id
_entity_poly.type
_entity_poly.pdbx_seq_one_letter_code
_entity_poly.pdbx_strand_id
1 'polypeptide(L)'
;METQEPSDYYSDDTDTGAARASILRQRFVWTDEFVHAVLAMRFEDEEIASAMRQALTNRDRRVVWVAMCDKLAEKYGLQIDQDRLRRSINKWRFQHRMWKAGLRKPGGPPASARPVSYILTLDRYFGRHNESSFDTSNEDADESSSNLSRPTTGTSTSTVAPRSTPERSSSQSSRPVTVAPNTVAAQWGPASAISRPASAAAATATSQPAPTPTLPASTSVDPAQNQVSAASLSQIAEVMGKGMKAIADALVIRTTQSLTERGEQRELMRQQERRTERLLIVQQDQLAMQQRQLDLQQEQITLLQELVTQIRRANGHEEDVA
;
A
#
# COMPACT_ATOMS: atom_id res chain seq x y z
N MET A 1 -51.11 -4.92 -56.12
CA MET A 1 -49.70 -5.29 -55.89
C MET A 1 -49.08 -4.12 -55.14
N GLU A 2 -49.15 -4.19 -53.82
CA GLU A 2 -48.68 -3.15 -52.91
C GLU A 2 -47.34 -3.62 -52.34
N THR A 3 -46.28 -2.89 -52.68
CA THR A 3 -44.92 -3.11 -52.18
C THR A 3 -44.81 -2.57 -50.77
N GLN A 4 -44.68 -3.48 -49.82
CA GLN A 4 -44.49 -3.21 -48.40
C GLN A 4 -42.99 -2.94 -48.15
N GLU A 5 -42.65 -1.70 -47.78
CA GLU A 5 -41.28 -1.33 -47.41
C GLU A 5 -40.93 -1.85 -46.00
N PRO A 6 -39.69 -2.33 -45.79
CA PRO A 6 -39.22 -2.77 -44.48
C PRO A 6 -38.88 -1.57 -43.61
N SER A 7 -39.58 -1.42 -42.47
CA SER A 7 -39.26 -0.40 -41.48
C SER A 7 -38.01 -0.81 -40.71
N ASP A 8 -36.93 -0.05 -40.87
CA ASP A 8 -35.72 -0.14 -40.06
C ASP A 8 -36.04 0.21 -38.59
N TYR A 9 -36.24 -0.84 -37.80
CA TYR A 9 -36.43 -0.76 -36.35
C TYR A 9 -35.04 -0.57 -35.71
N TYR A 10 -34.68 0.68 -35.43
CA TYR A 10 -33.53 1.01 -34.58
C TYR A 10 -33.83 0.55 -33.15
N SER A 11 -33.41 -0.68 -32.81
CA SER A 11 -33.32 -1.12 -31.41
C SER A 11 -32.17 -0.38 -30.73
N ASP A 12 -32.54 0.47 -29.77
CA ASP A 12 -31.67 1.27 -28.92
C ASP A 12 -30.87 0.34 -27.98
N ASP A 13 -29.71 -0.15 -28.45
CA ASP A 13 -28.74 -0.97 -27.69
C ASP A 13 -27.96 -0.14 -26.65
N THR A 14 -28.64 0.68 -25.84
CA THR A 14 -27.99 1.52 -24.82
C THR A 14 -27.81 0.82 -23.46
N ASP A 15 -28.46 -0.32 -23.22
CA ASP A 15 -28.42 -1.01 -21.92
C ASP A 15 -27.26 -2.02 -21.74
N THR A 16 -26.57 -2.43 -22.82
CA THR A 16 -25.39 -3.33 -22.70
C THR A 16 -24.12 -2.63 -22.23
N GLY A 17 -24.04 -1.29 -22.33
CA GLY A 17 -22.90 -0.51 -21.88
C GLY A 17 -22.76 -0.46 -20.35
N ALA A 18 -23.89 -0.35 -19.63
CA ALA A 18 -23.89 -0.24 -18.17
C ALA A 18 -23.56 -1.57 -17.48
N ALA A 19 -24.05 -2.70 -18.02
CA ALA A 19 -23.75 -4.03 -17.50
C ALA A 19 -22.27 -4.43 -17.73
N ARG A 20 -21.68 -4.06 -18.88
CA ARG A 20 -20.24 -4.27 -19.14
C ARG A 20 -19.35 -3.40 -18.25
N ALA A 21 -19.77 -2.16 -17.94
CA ALA A 21 -19.02 -1.29 -17.03
C ALA A 21 -19.04 -1.77 -15.56
N SER A 22 -20.07 -2.49 -15.13
CA SER A 22 -20.19 -3.01 -13.75
C SER A 22 -19.29 -4.24 -13.51
N ILE A 23 -19.05 -5.06 -14.52
CA ILE A 23 -18.14 -6.23 -14.41
C ILE A 23 -16.67 -5.80 -14.27
N LEU A 24 -16.32 -4.63 -14.79
CA LEU A 24 -14.95 -4.08 -14.75
C LEU A 24 -14.53 -3.48 -13.39
N ARG A 25 -15.41 -3.46 -12.38
CA ARG A 25 -15.09 -2.96 -11.03
C ARG A 25 -14.91 -4.05 -9.98
N GLN A 26 -14.76 -5.31 -10.37
CA GLN A 26 -14.22 -6.28 -9.43
C GLN A 26 -12.82 -5.82 -9.01
N ARG A 27 -12.66 -5.49 -7.73
CA ARG A 27 -11.39 -5.06 -7.15
C ARG A 27 -10.44 -6.24 -7.28
N PHE A 28 -9.62 -6.24 -8.32
CA PHE A 28 -8.59 -7.26 -8.49
C PHE A 28 -7.73 -7.36 -7.22
N VAL A 29 -7.75 -8.54 -6.61
CA VAL A 29 -7.03 -8.87 -5.38
C VAL A 29 -5.72 -9.56 -5.78
N TRP A 30 -4.60 -9.05 -5.29
CA TRP A 30 -3.30 -9.69 -5.48
C TRP A 30 -3.18 -10.88 -4.51
N THR A 31 -3.44 -12.08 -4.99
CA THR A 31 -3.21 -13.33 -4.24
C THR A 31 -1.73 -13.67 -4.21
N ASP A 32 -1.29 -14.45 -3.21
CA ASP A 32 0.11 -14.88 -3.08
C ASP A 32 0.58 -15.69 -4.30
N GLU A 33 -0.29 -16.55 -4.84
CA GLU A 33 -0.05 -17.30 -6.07
C GLU A 33 0.17 -16.37 -7.26
N PHE A 34 -0.62 -15.30 -7.35
CA PHE A 34 -0.51 -14.36 -8.44
C PHE A 34 0.76 -13.53 -8.37
N VAL A 35 1.13 -13.09 -7.16
CA VAL A 35 2.42 -12.44 -6.92
C VAL A 35 3.55 -13.37 -7.36
N HIS A 36 3.50 -14.65 -6.96
CA HIS A 36 4.52 -15.62 -7.32
C HIS A 36 4.59 -15.80 -8.84
N ALA A 37 3.46 -15.94 -9.54
CA ALA A 37 3.41 -16.04 -11.00
C ALA A 37 4.04 -14.82 -11.69
N VAL A 38 3.72 -13.62 -11.22
CA VAL A 38 4.29 -12.37 -11.76
C VAL A 38 5.79 -12.29 -11.53
N LEU A 39 6.27 -12.64 -10.34
CA LEU A 39 7.70 -12.60 -10.03
C LEU A 39 8.46 -13.71 -10.77
N ALA A 40 7.93 -14.92 -10.83
CA ALA A 40 8.46 -16.02 -11.63
C ALA A 40 8.57 -15.60 -13.10
N MET A 41 7.54 -14.98 -13.67
CA MET A 41 7.61 -14.51 -15.05
C MET A 41 8.61 -13.37 -15.26
N ARG A 42 8.84 -12.51 -14.26
CA ARG A 42 9.83 -11.44 -14.39
C ARG A 42 11.28 -11.95 -14.28
N PHE A 43 11.51 -12.98 -13.48
CA PHE A 43 12.87 -13.39 -13.08
C PHE A 43 13.29 -14.77 -13.60
N GLU A 44 12.35 -15.70 -13.77
CA GLU A 44 12.60 -17.08 -14.23
C GLU A 44 12.31 -17.26 -15.73
N ASP A 45 11.39 -16.49 -16.32
CA ASP A 45 11.16 -16.51 -17.78
C ASP A 45 12.35 -15.83 -18.48
N GLU A 46 13.19 -16.63 -19.13
CA GLU A 46 14.46 -16.18 -19.71
C GLU A 46 14.28 -15.11 -20.79
N GLU A 47 13.20 -15.18 -21.56
CA GLU A 47 12.88 -14.20 -22.61
C GLU A 47 12.52 -12.84 -21.99
N ILE A 48 11.62 -12.82 -20.99
CA ILE A 48 11.25 -11.57 -20.32
C ILE A 48 12.43 -11.01 -19.51
N ALA A 49 13.18 -11.88 -18.81
CA ALA A 49 14.32 -11.47 -18.01
C ALA A 49 15.49 -10.95 -18.87
N SER A 50 15.74 -11.53 -20.04
CA SER A 50 16.74 -11.04 -21.00
C SER A 50 16.29 -9.74 -21.65
N ALA A 51 15.04 -9.66 -22.11
CA ALA A 51 14.47 -8.44 -22.70
C ALA A 51 14.48 -7.27 -21.71
N MET A 52 14.12 -7.52 -20.44
CA MET A 52 14.16 -6.50 -19.39
C MET A 52 15.59 -6.03 -19.08
N ARG A 53 16.59 -6.91 -19.20
CA ARG A 53 18.02 -6.53 -19.05
C ARG A 53 18.54 -5.75 -20.25
N GLN A 54 18.07 -6.07 -21.45
CA GLN A 54 18.46 -5.40 -22.70
C GLN A 54 17.73 -4.06 -22.92
N ALA A 55 16.60 -3.84 -22.24
CA ALA A 55 15.81 -2.63 -22.35
C ALA A 55 16.50 -1.41 -21.69
N LEU A 56 17.27 -0.68 -22.48
CA LEU A 56 18.00 0.51 -22.06
C LEU A 56 17.10 1.74 -21.92
N THR A 57 16.03 1.84 -22.72
CA THR A 57 15.13 3.00 -22.69
C THR A 57 13.81 2.70 -21.98
N ASN A 58 13.15 3.74 -21.48
CA ASN A 58 11.80 3.62 -20.91
C ASN A 58 10.78 3.10 -21.94
N ARG A 59 10.98 3.40 -23.23
CA ARG A 59 10.15 2.90 -24.32
C ARG A 59 10.31 1.38 -24.49
N ASP A 60 11.54 0.88 -24.48
CA ASP A 60 11.81 -0.56 -24.60
C ASP A 60 11.24 -1.31 -23.40
N ARG A 61 11.44 -0.78 -22.19
CA ARG A 61 10.84 -1.35 -20.97
C ARG A 61 9.32 -1.41 -21.07
N ARG A 62 8.70 -0.39 -21.67
CA ARG A 62 7.25 -0.37 -21.91
C ARG A 62 6.82 -1.55 -22.80
N VAL A 63 7.58 -1.87 -23.84
CA VAL A 63 7.30 -3.03 -24.71
C VAL A 63 7.43 -4.33 -23.93
N VAL A 64 8.49 -4.49 -23.14
CA VAL A 64 8.69 -5.71 -22.32
C VAL A 64 7.55 -5.92 -21.31
N TRP A 65 7.06 -4.84 -20.70
CA TRP A 65 5.92 -4.89 -19.80
C TRP A 65 4.61 -5.32 -20.48
N VAL A 66 4.38 -4.89 -21.73
CA VAL A 66 3.22 -5.35 -22.52
C VAL A 66 3.34 -6.85 -22.79
N ALA A 67 4.49 -7.30 -23.30
CA ALA A 67 4.75 -8.71 -23.55
C ALA A 67 4.59 -9.58 -22.28
N MET A 68 4.99 -9.06 -21.12
CA MET A 68 4.78 -9.72 -19.83
C MET A 68 3.27 -9.83 -19.48
N CYS A 69 2.46 -8.80 -19.76
CA CYS A 69 1.01 -8.86 -19.54
C CYS A 69 0.35 -9.86 -20.47
N ASP A 70 0.77 -9.92 -21.74
CA ASP A 70 0.25 -10.88 -22.71
C ASP A 70 0.56 -12.31 -22.29
N LYS A 71 1.78 -12.59 -21.83
CA LYS A 71 2.16 -13.91 -21.29
C LYS A 71 1.40 -14.26 -20.00
N LEU A 72 1.11 -13.29 -19.14
CA LEU A 72 0.28 -13.51 -17.94
C LEU A 72 -1.16 -13.84 -18.31
N ALA A 73 -1.70 -13.16 -19.32
CA ALA A 73 -3.03 -13.43 -19.86
C ALA A 73 -3.09 -14.83 -20.50
N GLU A 74 -2.05 -15.22 -21.25
CA GLU A 74 -1.98 -16.54 -21.89
C GLU A 74 -1.82 -17.69 -20.88
N LYS A 75 -0.83 -17.60 -19.97
CA LYS A 75 -0.52 -18.69 -19.03
C LYS A 75 -1.54 -18.84 -17.90
N TYR A 76 -2.13 -17.73 -17.46
CA TYR A 76 -2.96 -17.70 -16.24
C TYR A 76 -4.35 -17.12 -16.45
N GLY A 77 -4.73 -16.73 -17.68
CA GLY A 77 -6.04 -16.10 -17.95
C GLY A 77 -6.19 -14.71 -17.34
N LEU A 78 -5.09 -14.05 -16.97
CA LEU A 78 -5.09 -12.83 -16.18
C LEU A 78 -4.91 -11.58 -17.05
N GLN A 79 -6.01 -10.86 -17.26
CA GLN A 79 -6.00 -9.56 -17.94
C GLN A 79 -5.68 -8.44 -16.94
N ILE A 80 -4.47 -7.88 -17.04
CA ILE A 80 -3.99 -6.82 -16.15
C ILE A 80 -3.33 -5.73 -16.98
N ASP A 81 -3.68 -4.49 -16.67
CA ASP A 81 -3.05 -3.34 -17.28
C ASP A 81 -1.57 -3.27 -16.92
N GLN A 82 -0.74 -2.99 -17.93
CA GLN A 82 0.68 -2.73 -17.79
C GLN A 82 1.01 -1.76 -16.64
N ASP A 83 0.31 -0.63 -16.55
CA ASP A 83 0.60 0.40 -15.53
C ASP A 83 0.24 -0.09 -14.12
N ARG A 84 -0.73 -0.98 -14.02
CA ARG A 84 -1.11 -1.61 -12.75
C ARG A 84 -0.08 -2.63 -12.32
N LEU A 85 0.41 -3.44 -13.25
CA LEU A 85 1.49 -4.40 -13.03
C LEU A 85 2.78 -3.70 -12.60
N ARG A 86 3.21 -2.68 -13.35
CA ARG A 86 4.40 -1.87 -13.05
C ARG A 86 4.34 -1.25 -11.66
N ARG A 87 3.23 -0.57 -11.33
CA ARG A 87 3.04 0.06 -10.00
C ARG A 87 3.09 -0.96 -8.87
N SER A 88 2.49 -2.13 -9.08
CA SER A 88 2.46 -3.18 -8.06
C SER A 88 3.86 -3.73 -7.81
N ILE A 89 4.63 -4.03 -8.86
CA ILE A 89 5.98 -4.54 -8.67
C ILE A 89 6.91 -3.48 -8.05
N ASN A 90 6.77 -2.20 -8.41
CA ASN A 90 7.54 -1.13 -7.77
C ASN A 90 7.18 -0.98 -6.27
N LYS A 91 5.90 -1.09 -5.93
CA LYS A 91 5.45 -1.12 -4.54
C LYS A 91 6.07 -2.30 -3.79
N TRP A 92 6.13 -3.46 -4.41
CA TRP A 92 6.72 -4.67 -3.83
C TRP A 92 8.24 -4.55 -3.64
N ARG A 93 8.96 -3.99 -4.63
CA ARG A 93 10.39 -3.63 -4.50
C ARG A 93 10.62 -2.68 -3.33
N PHE A 94 9.76 -1.67 -3.18
CA PHE A 94 9.87 -0.72 -2.06
C PHE A 94 9.61 -1.40 -0.71
N GLN A 95 8.56 -2.21 -0.59
CA GLN A 95 8.25 -2.96 0.62
C GLN A 95 9.39 -3.91 1.01
N HIS A 96 9.99 -4.61 0.03
CA HIS A 96 11.15 -5.47 0.26
C HIS A 96 12.37 -4.68 0.76
N ARG A 97 12.66 -3.53 0.14
CA ARG A 97 13.74 -2.63 0.60
C ARG A 97 13.52 -2.13 2.02
N MET A 98 12.30 -1.70 2.34
CA MET A 98 11.94 -1.24 3.69
C MET A 98 12.06 -2.36 4.73
N TRP A 99 11.63 -3.57 4.38
CA TRP A 99 11.77 -4.74 5.24
C TRP A 99 13.25 -5.10 5.48
N LYS A 100 14.07 -5.14 4.42
CA LYS A 100 15.53 -5.34 4.55
C LYS A 100 16.22 -4.24 5.37
N ALA A 101 15.80 -2.99 5.21
CA ALA A 101 16.32 -1.88 6.00
C ALA A 101 15.93 -1.98 7.48
N GLY A 102 14.70 -2.42 7.76
CA GLY A 102 14.20 -2.67 9.12
C GLY A 102 14.96 -3.79 9.84
N LEU A 103 15.32 -4.86 9.12
CA LEU A 103 16.16 -5.95 9.63
C LEU A 103 17.58 -5.50 10.01
N ARG A 104 18.11 -4.46 9.37
CA ARG A 104 19.47 -3.97 9.61
C ARG A 104 19.59 -3.04 10.81
N LYS A 105 18.48 -2.57 11.39
CA LYS A 105 18.53 -1.71 12.58
C LYS A 105 18.75 -2.57 13.84
N PRO A 106 19.80 -2.33 14.64
CA PRO A 106 19.95 -2.98 15.95
C PRO A 106 18.75 -2.59 16.83
N GLY A 107 17.96 -3.58 17.25
CA GLY A 107 16.69 -3.37 17.95
C GLY A 107 15.43 -3.44 17.05
N GLY A 108 15.56 -3.86 15.79
CA GLY A 108 14.41 -4.17 14.93
C GLY A 108 13.50 -5.25 15.55
N PRO A 109 12.23 -5.34 15.10
CA PRO A 109 11.27 -6.31 15.62
C PRO A 109 11.87 -7.73 15.61
N PRO A 110 11.62 -8.54 16.66
CA PRO A 110 12.26 -9.84 16.80
C PRO A 110 11.99 -10.70 15.55
N ALA A 111 12.99 -11.44 15.09
CA ALA A 111 12.91 -12.34 13.94
C ALA A 111 11.77 -13.38 14.05
N SER A 112 11.15 -13.52 15.22
CA SER A 112 9.95 -14.32 15.48
C SER A 112 8.65 -13.71 14.95
N ALA A 113 8.62 -12.42 14.57
CA ALA A 113 7.55 -11.84 13.76
C ALA A 113 7.69 -12.41 12.35
N ARG A 114 7.19 -13.64 12.17
CA ARG A 114 7.31 -14.41 10.94
C ARG A 114 6.94 -13.52 9.75
N PRO A 115 7.82 -13.38 8.74
CA PRO A 115 7.46 -12.65 7.54
C PRO A 115 6.19 -13.28 6.97
N VAL A 116 5.23 -12.43 6.60
CA VAL A 116 4.08 -12.83 5.79
C VAL A 116 4.64 -13.64 4.61
N SER A 117 4.06 -14.79 4.28
CA SER A 117 4.45 -15.69 3.17
C SER A 117 4.97 -14.93 1.95
N TYR A 118 4.23 -13.90 1.57
CA TYR A 118 4.53 -12.92 0.54
C TYR A 118 5.94 -12.28 0.61
N ILE A 119 6.44 -11.90 1.80
CA ILE A 119 7.77 -11.30 1.99
C ILE A 119 8.89 -12.32 1.72
N LEU A 120 8.69 -13.60 2.06
CA LEU A 120 9.65 -14.65 1.71
C LEU A 120 9.74 -14.84 0.20
N THR A 121 8.61 -14.77 -0.49
CA THR A 121 8.58 -14.77 -1.96
C THR A 121 9.36 -13.58 -2.52
N LEU A 122 9.13 -12.37 -2.00
CA LEU A 122 9.91 -11.21 -2.40
C LEU A 122 11.40 -11.38 -2.15
N ASP A 123 11.80 -11.96 -1.02
CA ASP A 123 13.22 -12.18 -0.72
C ASP A 123 13.87 -13.23 -1.61
N ARG A 124 13.15 -14.29 -1.98
CA ARG A 124 13.62 -15.28 -2.96
C ARG A 124 13.98 -14.64 -4.30
N TYR A 125 13.12 -13.76 -4.80
CA TYR A 125 13.31 -13.11 -6.10
C TYR A 125 14.25 -11.90 -6.03
N PHE A 126 13.99 -10.93 -5.15
CA PHE A 126 14.81 -9.72 -5.05
C PHE A 126 16.12 -9.94 -4.29
N GLY A 127 16.25 -10.99 -3.48
CA GLY A 127 17.48 -11.35 -2.79
C GLY A 127 18.51 -11.95 -3.73
N ARG A 128 18.14 -12.98 -4.52
CA ARG A 128 19.04 -13.63 -5.47
C ARG A 128 19.59 -12.70 -6.54
N HIS A 129 18.76 -11.77 -7.03
CA HIS A 129 19.13 -10.94 -8.17
C HIS A 129 19.87 -9.64 -7.82
N ASN A 130 19.96 -9.25 -6.53
CA ASN A 130 20.64 -8.02 -6.11
C ASN A 130 22.11 -8.21 -5.68
N GLU A 131 22.61 -9.44 -5.53
CA GLU A 131 24.02 -9.66 -5.17
C GLU A 131 24.98 -9.43 -6.36
N SER A 132 24.42 -9.36 -7.58
CA SER A 132 25.12 -9.00 -8.81
C SER A 132 24.96 -7.50 -9.11
N SER A 133 25.65 -6.64 -8.37
CA SER A 133 26.06 -5.27 -8.79
C SER A 133 25.11 -4.51 -9.74
N PHE A 134 23.81 -4.42 -9.44
CA PHE A 134 22.90 -3.54 -10.19
C PHE A 134 22.85 -2.20 -9.47
N ASP A 135 23.67 -1.26 -9.93
CA ASP A 135 23.71 0.12 -9.45
C ASP A 135 22.32 0.74 -9.69
N THR A 136 21.55 0.91 -8.62
CA THR A 136 20.16 1.39 -8.64
C THR A 136 20.10 2.90 -8.44
N SER A 137 21.00 3.63 -9.10
CA SER A 137 20.96 5.08 -9.15
C SER A 137 19.79 5.52 -10.04
N ASN A 138 18.72 6.01 -9.40
CA ASN A 138 17.67 6.87 -9.96
C ASN A 138 17.02 6.44 -11.30
N GLU A 139 16.08 5.49 -11.26
CA GLU A 139 15.21 5.17 -12.41
C GLU A 139 13.97 6.10 -12.52
N ASP A 140 13.74 7.03 -11.58
CA ASP A 140 12.50 7.82 -11.49
C ASP A 140 12.71 9.35 -11.56
N ALA A 141 13.88 9.86 -11.95
CA ALA A 141 14.18 11.30 -11.87
C ALA A 141 13.83 12.15 -13.10
N ASP A 142 13.73 11.60 -14.32
CA ASP A 142 13.62 12.41 -15.54
C ASP A 142 12.33 12.17 -16.33
N GLU A 143 11.21 12.70 -15.83
CA GLU A 143 10.00 12.98 -16.62
C GLU A 143 9.70 14.49 -16.64
N SER A 144 10.71 15.33 -16.80
CA SER A 144 10.50 16.76 -17.04
C SER A 144 11.50 17.31 -18.06
N SER A 145 10.94 17.71 -19.20
CA SER A 145 11.50 18.66 -20.17
C SER A 145 12.55 18.14 -21.16
N SER A 146 12.11 17.94 -22.41
CA SER A 146 12.82 18.53 -23.56
C SER A 146 11.92 18.58 -24.80
N ASN A 147 11.30 19.75 -24.98
CA ASN A 147 10.94 20.24 -26.31
C ASN A 147 12.22 20.57 -27.09
N LEU A 148 12.21 20.24 -28.38
CA LEU A 148 12.97 20.80 -29.50
C LEU A 148 14.40 21.33 -29.25
N SER A 149 15.39 20.69 -29.87
CA SER A 149 16.00 21.22 -31.10
C SER A 149 17.01 20.23 -31.72
N ARG A 150 16.83 19.98 -33.02
CA ARG A 150 17.81 19.42 -33.96
C ARG A 150 19.04 20.35 -34.02
N PRO A 151 20.28 19.86 -34.18
CA PRO A 151 20.87 19.93 -35.52
C PRO A 151 21.88 18.82 -35.91
N THR A 152 21.92 18.59 -37.22
CA THR A 152 22.99 18.18 -38.16
C THR A 152 24.29 17.50 -37.69
N THR A 153 24.53 16.32 -38.31
CA THR A 153 25.77 15.78 -38.91
C THR A 153 27.13 16.40 -38.56
N GLY A 154 28.04 15.56 -38.08
CA GLY A 154 29.48 15.82 -38.05
C GLY A 154 30.28 14.54 -37.73
N THR A 155 30.82 13.93 -38.78
CA THR A 155 31.79 12.84 -38.77
C THR A 155 33.09 13.23 -38.05
N SER A 156 33.63 12.35 -37.19
CA SER A 156 35.09 12.12 -37.07
C SER A 156 35.41 10.85 -36.28
N THR A 157 36.24 10.04 -36.92
CA THR A 157 36.97 8.84 -36.50
C THR A 157 38.08 9.17 -35.49
N SER A 158 38.32 8.34 -34.46
CA SER A 158 39.68 8.01 -33.98
C SER A 158 39.74 6.90 -32.89
N THR A 159 40.30 5.75 -33.26
CA THR A 159 41.58 5.16 -32.76
C THR A 159 41.77 4.76 -31.28
N VAL A 160 41.81 3.43 -31.06
CA VAL A 160 42.83 2.62 -30.31
C VAL A 160 42.74 2.40 -28.79
N ALA A 161 42.40 1.12 -28.49
CA ALA A 161 43.06 0.12 -27.62
C ALA A 161 42.77 -0.01 -26.11
N PRO A 162 42.90 -1.26 -25.58
CA PRO A 162 42.23 -1.72 -24.37
C PRO A 162 43.19 -1.83 -23.17
N ARG A 163 42.67 -1.78 -21.93
CA ARG A 163 43.47 -2.18 -20.77
C ARG A 163 42.66 -2.69 -19.57
N SER A 164 42.80 -4.01 -19.39
CA SER A 164 42.99 -4.76 -18.14
C SER A 164 42.00 -4.62 -16.97
N THR A 165 41.28 -5.73 -16.76
CA THR A 165 40.79 -6.25 -15.49
C THR A 165 41.90 -6.36 -14.42
N PRO A 166 41.50 -6.35 -13.15
CA PRO A 166 42.03 -7.37 -12.24
C PRO A 166 40.92 -8.09 -11.46
N GLU A 167 41.09 -9.40 -11.40
CA GLU A 167 40.45 -10.33 -10.47
C GLU A 167 40.72 -9.93 -9.02
N ARG A 168 39.74 -10.11 -8.13
CA ARG A 168 40.06 -10.42 -6.74
C ARG A 168 39.07 -11.39 -6.12
N SER A 169 39.65 -12.53 -5.76
CA SER A 169 39.05 -13.69 -5.14
C SER A 169 38.54 -13.43 -3.72
N SER A 170 37.39 -14.05 -3.45
CA SER A 170 36.96 -14.80 -2.27
C SER A 170 37.81 -14.75 -0.99
N SER A 171 37.16 -14.53 0.15
CA SER A 171 37.50 -15.18 1.42
C SER A 171 36.29 -15.26 2.35
N GLN A 172 35.82 -16.49 2.55
CA GLN A 172 34.95 -16.95 3.64
C GLN A 172 35.58 -16.64 5.00
N SER A 173 34.77 -16.25 5.98
CA SER A 173 35.11 -16.44 7.39
C SER A 173 33.85 -16.74 8.20
N SER A 174 33.75 -18.00 8.62
CA SER A 174 32.73 -18.54 9.50
C SER A 174 33.04 -18.21 10.96
N ARG A 175 32.05 -17.78 11.73
CA ARG A 175 32.07 -17.92 13.19
C ARG A 175 30.66 -18.29 13.72
N PRO A 176 30.54 -19.35 14.54
CA PRO A 176 29.30 -19.69 15.23
C PRO A 176 29.28 -19.06 16.62
N VAL A 177 28.12 -18.56 17.08
CA VAL A 177 27.88 -18.30 18.50
C VAL A 177 26.46 -18.72 18.90
N THR A 178 26.43 -19.89 19.53
CA THR A 178 25.73 -20.29 20.76
C THR A 178 24.44 -19.57 21.18
N VAL A 179 23.39 -20.40 21.29
CA VAL A 179 22.07 -20.15 21.88
C VAL A 179 22.12 -20.19 23.41
N ALA A 180 21.36 -19.32 24.07
CA ALA A 180 20.79 -19.58 25.41
C ALA A 180 19.36 -19.03 25.47
N PRO A 181 18.37 -19.80 25.98
CA PRO A 181 16.99 -19.34 26.11
C PRO A 181 16.75 -18.76 27.51
N ASN A 182 15.97 -17.68 27.61
CA ASN A 182 15.36 -17.29 28.88
C ASN A 182 13.87 -17.05 28.72
N THR A 183 13.15 -17.95 29.36
CA THR A 183 11.73 -17.99 29.70
C THR A 183 11.42 -16.94 30.76
N VAL A 184 10.44 -16.06 30.53
CA VAL A 184 9.63 -15.50 31.63
C VAL A 184 8.18 -15.38 31.16
N ALA A 185 7.31 -16.01 31.94
CA ALA A 185 5.87 -16.01 31.84
C ALA A 185 5.26 -14.80 32.57
N ALA A 186 4.16 -14.27 32.01
CA ALA A 186 3.09 -13.51 32.67
C ALA A 186 2.00 -13.35 31.58
N GLN A 187 0.83 -14.03 31.56
CA GLN A 187 -0.26 -14.05 32.54
C GLN A 187 -0.49 -12.62 33.03
N TRP A 188 -1.51 -11.88 32.58
CA TRP A 188 -2.88 -11.87 33.10
C TRP A 188 -3.91 -11.49 32.01
N GLY A 189 -5.10 -12.05 32.17
CA GLY A 189 -6.27 -11.89 31.31
C GLY A 189 -7.10 -10.61 31.56
N PRO A 190 -8.33 -10.56 31.02
CA PRO A 190 -8.97 -9.35 30.49
C PRO A 190 -10.04 -8.75 31.41
N ALA A 191 -10.37 -7.47 31.20
CA ALA A 191 -11.66 -6.92 31.60
C ALA A 191 -12.12 -5.83 30.64
N SER A 192 -13.23 -6.12 29.98
CA SER A 192 -14.11 -5.20 29.29
C SER A 192 -14.63 -4.11 30.22
N ALA A 193 -14.84 -2.90 29.72
CA ALA A 193 -16.11 -2.18 29.91
C ALA A 193 -16.22 -0.94 29.02
N ILE A 194 -17.34 -0.92 28.32
CA ILE A 194 -17.99 0.18 27.61
C ILE A 194 -18.24 1.34 28.57
N SER A 195 -18.01 2.59 28.14
CA SER A 195 -19.01 3.67 28.18
C SER A 195 -18.50 4.98 27.57
N ARG A 196 -19.36 5.55 26.73
CA ARG A 196 -19.28 6.84 26.06
C ARG A 196 -20.19 7.82 26.84
N PRO A 197 -20.36 9.07 26.38
CA PRO A 197 -19.63 10.29 26.73
C PRO A 197 -20.38 11.15 27.78
N ALA A 198 -19.67 12.07 28.44
CA ALA A 198 -20.30 13.14 29.22
C ALA A 198 -19.84 14.52 28.71
N SER A 199 -20.82 15.28 28.21
CA SER A 199 -20.75 16.70 27.92
C SER A 199 -20.40 17.51 29.17
N ALA A 200 -19.49 18.46 29.05
CA ALA A 200 -19.31 19.58 29.97
C ALA A 200 -19.12 20.84 29.12
N ALA A 201 -20.17 21.65 28.98
CA ALA A 201 -20.50 22.76 29.87
C ALA A 201 -19.74 24.03 29.45
N ALA A 202 -20.51 24.95 28.89
CA ALA A 202 -20.12 26.29 28.50
C ALA A 202 -19.54 27.07 29.69
N ALA A 203 -18.36 27.67 29.50
CA ALA A 203 -17.83 28.66 30.41
C ALA A 203 -18.12 30.05 29.84
N THR A 204 -19.11 30.70 30.46
CA THR A 204 -19.37 32.14 30.44
C THR A 204 -18.11 32.92 30.83
N ALA A 205 -17.59 33.74 29.94
CA ALA A 205 -16.63 34.78 30.27
C ALA A 205 -17.40 36.04 30.68
N THR A 206 -17.36 36.33 31.98
CA THR A 206 -17.83 37.58 32.61
C THR A 206 -17.13 38.79 32.01
N SER A 207 -17.91 39.69 31.42
CA SER A 207 -17.51 41.04 31.03
C SER A 207 -17.37 41.91 32.28
N GLN A 208 -16.15 42.31 32.59
CA GLN A 208 -15.85 43.31 33.62
C GLN A 208 -15.63 44.66 32.91
N PRO A 209 -16.31 45.75 33.31
CA PRO A 209 -16.07 47.06 32.72
C PRO A 209 -14.72 47.61 33.16
N ALA A 210 -13.89 47.98 32.19
CA ALA A 210 -12.63 48.68 32.42
C ALA A 210 -12.89 50.10 32.96
N PRO A 211 -12.11 50.59 33.94
CA PRO A 211 -12.25 51.95 34.45
C PRO A 211 -11.81 52.96 33.39
N THR A 212 -12.59 54.03 33.30
CA THR A 212 -12.35 55.24 32.51
C THR A 212 -10.95 55.80 32.81
N PRO A 213 -10.07 56.02 31.81
CA PRO A 213 -8.81 56.70 32.06
C PRO A 213 -9.08 58.20 32.22
N THR A 214 -8.92 58.68 33.46
CA THR A 214 -8.78 60.10 33.79
C THR A 214 -7.53 60.64 33.08
N LEU A 215 -7.73 61.61 32.19
CA LEU A 215 -6.64 62.38 31.56
C LEU A 215 -5.83 63.10 32.65
N PRO A 216 -4.50 62.93 32.76
CA PRO A 216 -3.70 63.81 33.57
C PRO A 216 -3.56 65.16 32.86
N ALA A 217 -3.77 66.20 33.65
CA ALA A 217 -3.60 67.59 33.30
C ALA A 217 -2.20 67.86 32.72
N SER A 218 -2.17 68.80 31.77
CA SER A 218 -1.01 69.32 31.07
C SER A 218 0.13 69.71 32.03
N THR A 219 1.15 68.87 32.11
CA THR A 219 2.49 69.31 32.48
C THR A 219 3.24 69.67 31.20
N SER A 220 3.53 70.96 31.07
CA SER A 220 4.43 71.55 30.07
C SER A 220 5.69 70.71 29.91
N VAL A 221 5.81 70.04 28.75
CA VAL A 221 7.01 69.31 28.35
C VAL A 221 7.90 70.25 27.56
N ASP A 222 9.06 70.52 28.15
CA ASP A 222 10.23 71.18 27.56
C ASP A 222 10.59 70.53 26.21
N PRO A 223 10.78 71.27 25.10
CA PRO A 223 11.05 70.67 23.77
C PRO A 223 12.43 70.01 23.64
N ALA A 224 13.22 69.90 24.72
CA ALA A 224 14.57 69.37 24.70
C ALA A 224 14.70 67.85 24.97
N GLN A 225 13.62 67.11 25.26
CA GLN A 225 13.70 65.66 25.55
C GLN A 225 13.05 64.72 24.52
N ASN A 226 12.56 65.24 23.39
CA ASN A 226 12.02 64.41 22.31
C ASN A 226 13.13 63.86 21.39
N GLN A 227 14.20 63.33 21.98
CA GLN A 227 15.10 62.43 21.27
C GLN A 227 14.70 61.00 21.62
N VAL A 228 13.60 60.52 21.01
CA VAL A 228 13.37 59.09 20.84
C VAL A 228 14.54 58.60 19.99
N SER A 229 15.60 58.18 20.66
CA SER A 229 16.85 57.81 20.00
C SER A 229 16.54 56.62 19.10
N ALA A 230 17.14 56.55 17.91
CA ALA A 230 16.99 55.41 17.01
C ALA A 230 17.23 54.06 17.72
N ALA A 231 18.02 54.05 18.80
CA ALA A 231 18.22 52.93 19.71
C ALA A 231 16.92 52.41 20.36
N SER A 232 16.01 53.28 20.80
CA SER A 232 14.74 52.89 21.43
C SER A 232 13.74 52.28 20.44
N LEU A 233 13.65 52.82 19.22
CA LEU A 233 12.85 52.25 18.13
C LEU A 233 13.43 50.92 17.63
N SER A 234 14.77 50.81 17.59
CA SER A 234 15.46 49.55 17.27
C SER A 234 15.16 48.46 18.30
N GLN A 235 15.18 48.81 19.59
CA GLN A 235 14.87 47.86 20.67
C GLN A 235 13.39 47.41 20.63
N ILE A 236 12.46 48.32 20.33
CA ILE A 236 11.04 47.97 20.14
C ILE A 236 10.87 47.06 18.91
N ALA A 237 11.55 47.34 17.80
CA ALA A 237 11.55 46.48 16.61
C ALA A 237 12.13 45.09 16.90
N GLU A 238 13.19 44.99 17.71
CA GLU A 238 13.79 43.72 18.11
C GLU A 238 12.85 42.90 19.02
N VAL A 239 12.18 43.55 19.98
CA VAL A 239 11.19 42.89 20.85
C VAL A 239 9.98 42.42 20.03
N MET A 240 9.48 43.23 19.10
CA MET A 240 8.40 42.81 18.19
C MET A 240 8.84 41.69 17.25
N GLY A 241 10.07 41.73 16.73
CA GLY A 241 10.64 40.67 15.90
C GLY A 241 10.74 39.34 16.65
N LYS A 242 11.20 39.36 17.90
CA LYS A 242 11.23 38.19 18.79
C LYS A 242 9.82 37.69 19.12
N GLY A 243 8.88 38.60 19.38
CA GLY A 243 7.48 38.27 19.64
C GLY A 243 6.78 37.60 18.45
N MET A 244 6.94 38.16 17.25
CA MET A 244 6.39 37.58 16.02
C MET A 244 7.00 36.21 15.71
N LYS A 245 8.31 36.04 15.93
CA LYS A 245 8.97 34.74 15.77
C LYS A 245 8.41 33.70 16.75
N ALA A 246 8.25 34.05 18.02
CA ALA A 246 7.68 33.14 19.02
C ALA A 246 6.23 32.73 18.68
N ILE A 247 5.42 33.65 18.16
CA ILE A 247 4.06 33.36 17.68
C ILE A 247 4.09 32.42 16.47
N ALA A 248 4.99 32.65 15.51
CA ALA A 248 5.16 31.78 14.35
C ALA A 248 5.59 30.36 14.76
N ASP A 249 6.56 30.24 15.66
CA ASP A 249 7.06 28.96 16.17
C ASP A 249 5.94 28.19 16.92
N ALA A 250 5.15 28.89 17.76
CA ALA A 250 4.01 28.28 18.45
C ALA A 250 2.92 27.80 17.48
N LEU A 251 2.68 28.54 16.38
CA LEU A 251 1.72 28.13 15.34
C LEU A 251 2.19 26.87 14.60
N VAL A 252 3.50 26.78 14.30
CA VAL A 252 4.09 25.59 13.67
C VAL A 252 4.00 24.38 14.61
N ILE A 253 4.28 24.54 15.90
CA ILE A 253 4.15 23.45 16.89
C ILE A 253 2.70 22.98 16.98
N ARG A 254 1.74 23.91 17.06
CA ARG A 254 0.31 23.56 17.15
C ARG A 254 -0.21 22.87 15.88
N THR A 255 0.21 23.33 14.70
CA THR A 255 -0.22 22.72 13.43
C THR A 255 0.40 21.34 13.22
N THR A 256 1.66 21.15 13.59
CA THR A 256 2.31 19.83 13.54
C THR A 256 1.67 18.84 14.51
N GLN A 257 1.37 19.26 15.74
CA GLN A 257 0.61 18.44 16.70
C GLN A 257 -0.78 18.06 16.19
N SER A 258 -1.54 19.01 15.62
CA SER A 258 -2.85 18.69 15.04
C SER A 258 -2.75 17.72 13.85
N LEU A 259 -1.65 17.74 13.09
CA LEU A 259 -1.46 16.83 11.96
C LEU A 259 -1.09 15.43 12.45
N THR A 260 -0.29 15.31 13.50
CA THR A 260 0.05 14.02 14.11
C THR A 260 -1.18 13.34 14.73
N GLU A 261 -1.99 14.09 15.49
CA GLU A 261 -3.23 13.57 16.09
C GLU A 261 -4.22 13.06 15.03
N ARG A 262 -4.40 13.81 13.93
CA ARG A 262 -5.21 13.34 12.79
C ARG A 262 -4.62 12.11 12.11
N GLY A 263 -3.29 12.00 12.07
CA GLY A 263 -2.59 10.82 11.55
C GLY A 263 -2.87 9.58 12.38
N GLU A 264 -2.76 9.69 13.71
CA GLU A 264 -3.04 8.63 14.66
C GLU A 264 -4.51 8.19 14.62
N GLN A 265 -5.44 9.15 14.55
CA GLN A 265 -6.87 8.86 14.44
C GLN A 265 -7.21 8.09 13.16
N ARG A 266 -6.57 8.43 12.03
CA ARG A 266 -6.73 7.69 10.77
C ARG A 266 -6.17 6.28 10.87
N GLU A 267 -5.05 6.08 11.55
CA GLU A 267 -4.47 4.75 11.71
C GLU A 267 -5.33 3.88 12.64
N LEU A 268 -5.91 4.45 13.69
CA LEU A 268 -6.85 3.76 14.57
C LEU A 268 -8.11 3.32 13.79
N MET A 269 -8.65 4.18 12.92
CA MET A 269 -9.75 3.82 12.01
C MET A 269 -9.37 2.65 11.10
N ARG A 270 -8.19 2.68 10.47
CA ARG A 270 -7.71 1.55 9.64
C ARG A 270 -7.49 0.27 10.43
N GLN A 271 -7.10 0.36 11.70
CA GLN A 271 -7.02 -0.81 12.57
C GLN A 271 -8.40 -1.38 12.89
N GLN A 272 -9.38 -0.51 13.12
CA GLN A 272 -10.76 -0.92 13.34
C GLN A 272 -11.34 -1.60 12.09
N GLU A 273 -11.13 -1.02 10.89
CA GLU A 273 -11.53 -1.61 9.61
C GLU A 273 -10.92 -3.02 9.41
N ARG A 274 -9.61 -3.17 9.67
CA ARG A 274 -8.94 -4.47 9.61
C ARG A 274 -9.49 -5.48 10.61
N ARG A 275 -9.92 -5.04 11.80
CA ARG A 275 -10.58 -5.92 12.79
C ARG A 275 -11.96 -6.36 12.29
N THR A 276 -12.75 -5.44 11.74
CA THR A 276 -14.08 -5.77 11.21
C THR A 276 -13.99 -6.70 10.00
N GLU A 277 -13.01 -6.51 9.10
CA GLU A 277 -12.77 -7.40 7.96
C GLU A 277 -12.42 -8.82 8.42
N ARG A 278 -11.55 -8.95 9.43
CA ARG A 278 -11.20 -10.28 10.00
C ARG A 278 -12.40 -10.98 10.63
N LEU A 279 -13.25 -10.25 11.35
CA LEU A 279 -14.46 -10.82 11.93
C LEU A 279 -15.44 -11.30 10.85
N LEU A 280 -15.56 -10.55 9.76
CA LEU A 280 -16.41 -10.92 8.63
C LEU A 280 -15.91 -12.21 7.94
N ILE A 281 -14.60 -12.37 7.76
CA ILE A 281 -14.00 -13.60 7.24
C ILE A 281 -14.31 -14.79 8.16
N VAL A 282 -14.08 -14.65 9.46
CA VAL A 282 -14.36 -15.73 10.44
C VAL A 282 -15.84 -16.11 10.44
N GLN A 283 -16.74 -15.13 10.32
CA GLN A 283 -18.18 -15.39 10.23
C GLN A 283 -18.54 -16.13 8.94
N GLN A 284 -17.93 -15.76 7.81
CA GLN A 284 -18.15 -16.44 6.53
C GLN A 284 -17.64 -17.88 6.57
N ASP A 285 -16.47 -18.13 7.16
CA ASP A 285 -15.92 -19.47 7.34
C ASP A 285 -16.81 -20.34 8.24
N GLN A 286 -17.40 -19.74 9.29
CA GLN A 286 -18.34 -20.43 10.16
C GLN A 286 -19.61 -20.85 9.41
N LEU A 287 -20.16 -19.97 8.57
CA LEU A 287 -21.32 -20.29 7.73
C LEU A 287 -20.98 -21.39 6.70
N ALA A 288 -19.81 -21.32 6.07
CA ALA A 288 -19.37 -22.34 5.12
C ALA A 288 -19.20 -23.72 5.81
N MET A 289 -18.69 -23.73 7.05
CA MET A 289 -18.59 -24.96 7.85
C MET A 289 -19.96 -25.53 8.19
N GLN A 290 -20.92 -24.68 8.59
CA GLN A 290 -22.30 -25.11 8.86
C GLN A 290 -22.97 -25.67 7.61
N GLN A 291 -22.80 -25.03 6.46
CA GLN A 291 -23.35 -25.52 5.20
C GLN A 291 -22.79 -26.91 4.85
N ARG A 292 -21.46 -27.09 4.95
CA ARG A 292 -20.81 -28.38 4.70
C ARG A 292 -21.32 -29.48 5.64
N GLN A 293 -21.63 -29.13 6.89
CA GLN A 293 -22.21 -30.07 7.85
C GLN A 293 -23.63 -30.48 7.44
N LEU A 294 -24.45 -29.54 6.96
CA LEU A 294 -25.77 -29.83 6.42
C LEU A 294 -25.70 -30.72 5.17
N ASP A 295 -24.76 -30.44 4.27
CA ASP A 295 -24.56 -31.23 3.05
C ASP A 295 -24.18 -32.68 3.40
N LEU A 296 -23.28 -32.88 4.37
CA LEU A 296 -22.91 -34.21 4.87
C LEU A 296 -24.09 -34.94 5.51
N GLN A 297 -24.94 -34.24 6.26
CA GLN A 297 -26.16 -34.82 6.83
C GLN A 297 -27.15 -35.23 5.74
N GLN A 298 -27.29 -34.43 4.69
CA GLN A 298 -28.16 -34.72 3.56
C GLN A 298 -27.66 -35.92 2.74
N GLU A 299 -26.35 -36.04 2.56
CA GLU A 299 -25.72 -37.21 1.94
C GLU A 299 -25.98 -38.49 2.75
N GLN A 300 -25.83 -38.43 4.08
CA GLN A 300 -26.14 -39.55 4.97
C GLN A 300 -27.61 -39.97 4.87
N ILE A 301 -28.54 -39.02 4.84
CA ILE A 301 -29.97 -39.31 4.66
C ILE A 301 -30.22 -40.00 3.32
N THR A 302 -29.58 -39.52 2.25
CA THR A 302 -29.73 -40.08 0.90
C THR A 302 -29.23 -41.53 0.84
N LEU A 303 -28.06 -41.81 1.42
CA LEU A 303 -27.51 -43.16 1.51
C LEU A 303 -28.41 -44.11 2.32
N LEU A 304 -28.98 -43.65 3.43
CA LEU A 304 -29.93 -44.42 4.22
C LEU A 304 -31.22 -44.72 3.44
N GLN A 305 -31.75 -43.75 2.68
CA GLN A 305 -32.93 -43.94 1.83
C GLN A 305 -32.67 -44.96 0.71
N GLU A 306 -31.48 -44.93 0.10
CA GLU A 306 -31.08 -45.90 -0.91
C GLU A 306 -30.98 -47.31 -0.31
N LEU A 307 -30.37 -47.45 0.86
CA LEU A 307 -30.26 -48.73 1.57
C LEU A 307 -31.64 -49.30 1.94
N VAL A 308 -32.55 -48.48 2.45
CA VAL A 308 -33.94 -48.89 2.72
C VAL A 308 -34.64 -49.34 1.44
N THR A 309 -34.41 -48.66 0.32
CA THR A 309 -34.99 -49.01 -0.98
C THR A 309 -34.44 -50.34 -1.49
N GLN A 310 -33.14 -50.59 -1.33
CA GLN A 310 -32.50 -51.86 -1.69
C GLN A 310 -33.06 -53.02 -0.86
N ILE A 311 -33.22 -52.84 0.46
CA ILE A 311 -33.84 -53.87 1.34
C ILE A 311 -35.27 -54.17 0.92
N ARG A 312 -36.09 -53.15 0.60
CA ARG A 312 -37.46 -53.37 0.13
C ARG A 312 -37.51 -54.15 -1.19
N ARG A 313 -36.60 -53.85 -2.13
CA ARG A 313 -36.51 -54.61 -3.39
C ARG A 313 -36.09 -56.06 -3.17
N ALA A 314 -35.15 -56.30 -2.26
CA ALA A 314 -34.72 -57.65 -1.92
C ALA A 314 -35.87 -58.47 -1.30
N ASN A 315 -36.63 -57.89 -0.37
CA ASN A 315 -37.73 -58.57 0.30
C ASN A 315 -38.97 -58.75 -0.60
N GLY A 316 -39.26 -57.80 -1.50
CA GLY A 316 -40.40 -57.90 -2.41
C GLY A 316 -40.27 -59.00 -3.47
N HIS A 317 -39.04 -59.47 -3.76
CA HIS A 317 -38.81 -60.59 -4.67
C HIS A 317 -39.12 -61.96 -4.04
N GLU A 318 -39.29 -62.06 -2.71
CA GLU A 318 -39.65 -63.34 -2.07
C GLU A 318 -41.17 -63.64 -2.14
N GLU A 319 -42.04 -62.63 -2.30
CA GLU A 319 -43.50 -62.86 -2.36
C GLU A 319 -44.01 -63.33 -3.73
N ASP A 320 -43.28 -63.10 -4.83
CA ASP A 320 -43.69 -63.50 -6.19
C ASP A 320 -43.25 -64.92 -6.60
N VAL A 321 -42.60 -65.68 -5.70
CA VAL A 321 -42.05 -67.03 -5.98
C VAL A 321 -42.78 -68.15 -5.21
N ALA A 322 -43.83 -67.82 -4.44
CA ALA A 322 -44.68 -68.79 -3.73
C ALA A 322 -46.01 -69.00 -4.45
#